data_AF-A0A6N9C0X5-F1
#
_entry.id   AF-A0A6N9C0X5-F1
#
_cell.length_a   1.000
_cell.length_b   1.000
_cell.length_c   1.000
_cell.angle_alpha   90.00
_cell.angle_beta   90.00
_cell.angle_gamma   90.00
#
_symmetry.space_group_name_H-M   'P 1'
#
loop_
_entity.id
_entity.type
_entity.pdbx_description
1 polymer ?
#
loop_
_entity_poly.entity_id
_entity_poly.type
_entity_poly.pdbx_seq_one_letter_code
_entity_poly.pdbx_strand_id
1 'polypeptide(L)'
;FPHRDKAVISLHTHNDRGTGVAATELALMAGAERVEGTLFGNGERTGNCDIVTLAMNLFSQGVDPELDLGDLPRIRRTVEALTRLPIHERHPYAGDLVFAAFSGSHQDAAIRKGMARVDRDRWEVPYLPIDPGDVGSSYREMLRVSSR
;
A
#
# COMPACT_ATOMS: atom_id res chain seq x y z
N PHE A 1 11.77 29.50 -15.65
CA PHE A 1 11.17 30.05 -14.42
C PHE A 1 12.28 30.66 -13.55
N PRO A 2 12.51 31.98 -13.60
CA PRO A 2 13.68 32.63 -12.98
C PRO A 2 13.74 32.59 -11.44
N HIS A 3 12.72 32.05 -10.74
CA HIS A 3 12.69 31.88 -9.29
C HIS A 3 12.15 30.50 -8.86
N ARG A 4 12.42 29.45 -9.66
CA ARG A 4 11.90 28.08 -9.39
C ARG A 4 12.35 27.53 -8.03
N ASP A 5 13.54 27.93 -7.58
CA ASP A 5 14.16 27.62 -6.30
C ASP A 5 13.40 28.19 -5.09
N LYS A 6 12.52 29.16 -5.30
CA LYS A 6 11.74 29.83 -4.23
C LYS A 6 10.33 29.28 -4.06
N ALA A 7 9.97 28.23 -4.79
CA ALA A 7 8.64 27.65 -4.76
C ALA A 7 8.72 26.14 -4.54
N VAL A 8 7.87 25.62 -3.65
CA VAL A 8 7.66 24.18 -3.49
C VAL A 8 6.55 23.77 -4.44
N ILE A 9 6.86 22.88 -5.39
CA ILE A 9 5.83 22.36 -6.30
C ILE A 9 5.08 21.22 -5.61
N SER A 10 3.84 21.49 -5.24
CA SER A 10 2.96 20.55 -4.56
C SER A 10 1.96 19.90 -5.53
N LEU A 11 1.72 18.61 -5.35
CA LEU A 11 0.76 17.81 -6.10
C LEU A 11 -0.48 17.58 -5.28
N HIS A 12 -1.66 17.75 -5.88
CA HIS A 12 -2.95 17.41 -5.30
C HIS A 12 -3.78 16.71 -6.37
N THR A 13 -3.65 15.38 -6.46
CA THR A 13 -4.36 14.60 -7.47
C THR A 13 -5.59 13.93 -6.87
N HIS A 14 -6.73 14.08 -7.54
CA HIS A 14 -7.90 13.24 -7.30
C HIS A 14 -7.83 11.93 -8.07
N ASN A 15 -8.79 11.04 -7.82
CA ASN A 15 -8.80 9.69 -8.38
C ASN A 15 -9.93 9.44 -9.39
N ASP A 16 -10.44 10.45 -10.10
CA ASP A 16 -11.63 10.33 -10.97
C ASP A 16 -11.45 9.30 -12.09
N ARG A 17 -10.20 9.00 -12.45
CA ARG A 17 -9.81 8.00 -13.46
C ARG A 17 -9.06 6.80 -12.88
N GLY A 18 -9.14 6.58 -11.57
CA GLY A 18 -8.47 5.46 -10.90
C GLY A 18 -6.94 5.46 -10.97
N THR A 19 -6.33 6.62 -11.26
CA THR A 19 -4.89 6.75 -11.56
C THR A 19 -4.22 7.88 -10.75
N GLY A 20 -4.82 8.33 -9.64
CA GLY A 20 -4.28 9.42 -8.82
C GLY A 20 -2.89 9.12 -8.26
N VAL A 21 -2.68 7.88 -7.77
CA VAL A 21 -1.38 7.39 -7.29
C VAL A 21 -0.33 7.45 -8.41
N ALA A 22 -0.63 6.87 -9.58
CA ALA A 22 0.29 6.87 -10.71
C ALA A 22 0.62 8.29 -11.22
N ALA A 23 -0.39 9.16 -11.29
CA ALA A 23 -0.18 10.57 -11.66
C ALA A 23 0.75 11.29 -10.68
N THR A 24 0.63 10.98 -9.38
CA THR A 24 1.49 11.55 -8.34
C THR A 24 2.93 11.05 -8.45
N GLU A 25 3.14 9.75 -8.59
CA GLU A 25 4.48 9.16 -8.73
C GLU A 25 5.22 9.69 -9.97
N LEU A 26 4.52 9.77 -11.11
CA LEU A 26 5.09 10.32 -12.35
C LEU A 26 5.44 11.81 -12.19
N ALA A 27 4.62 12.58 -11.48
CA ALA A 27 4.87 14.00 -11.26
C ALA A 27 6.00 14.25 -10.23
N LEU A 28 6.17 13.36 -9.24
CA LEU A 28 7.35 13.37 -8.36
C LEU A 28 8.63 13.13 -9.16
N MET A 29 8.63 12.14 -10.07
CA MET A 29 9.76 11.93 -10.98
C MET A 29 10.01 13.11 -11.94
N ALA A 30 8.98 13.90 -12.23
CA ALA A 30 9.10 15.13 -13.02
C ALA A 30 9.64 16.34 -12.22
N GLY A 31 9.92 16.19 -10.93
CA GLY A 31 10.53 17.23 -10.09
C GLY A 31 9.54 18.01 -9.22
N ALA A 32 8.38 17.43 -8.91
CA ALA A 32 7.54 17.91 -7.81
C ALA A 32 8.17 17.53 -6.45
N GLU A 33 7.84 18.31 -5.42
CA GLU A 33 8.54 18.25 -4.12
C GLU A 33 7.60 17.91 -2.96
N ARG A 34 6.29 18.08 -3.13
CA ARG A 34 5.30 17.82 -2.09
C ARG A 34 4.08 17.11 -2.64
N VAL A 35 3.49 16.24 -1.84
CA VAL A 35 2.22 15.56 -2.15
C VAL A 35 1.18 15.91 -1.11
N GLU A 36 -0.03 16.18 -1.58
CA GLU A 36 -1.24 16.25 -0.79
C GLU A 36 -2.12 15.05 -1.09
N GLY A 37 -2.64 14.45 -0.04
CA GLY A 37 -3.50 13.29 -0.14
C GLY A 37 -4.10 12.98 1.22
N THR A 38 -4.73 11.82 1.31
CA THR A 38 -5.37 11.33 2.53
C THR A 38 -5.01 9.88 2.79
N LEU A 39 -5.20 9.44 4.04
CA LEU A 39 -5.07 8.02 4.36
C LEU A 39 -6.18 7.24 3.67
N PHE A 40 -5.79 6.19 2.97
CA PHE A 40 -6.67 5.30 2.19
C PHE A 40 -7.49 6.03 1.12
N GLY A 41 -7.00 7.17 0.62
CA GLY A 41 -7.58 7.89 -0.51
C GLY A 41 -8.95 8.52 -0.26
N ASN A 42 -9.35 8.74 0.99
CA ASN A 42 -10.62 9.42 1.29
C ASN A 42 -10.68 10.85 0.70
N GLY A 43 -11.83 11.31 0.23
CA GLY A 43 -11.99 12.63 -0.37
C GLY A 43 -13.28 12.77 -1.16
N GLU A 44 -13.47 13.88 -1.87
CA GLU A 44 -14.65 14.07 -2.70
C GLU A 44 -14.72 13.07 -3.86
N ARG A 45 -15.93 12.60 -4.18
CA ARG A 45 -16.25 11.69 -5.30
C ARG A 45 -15.45 10.39 -5.23
N THR A 46 -14.34 10.32 -5.96
CA THR A 46 -13.45 9.17 -6.11
C THR A 46 -12.27 9.21 -5.15
N GLY A 47 -12.13 10.30 -4.40
CA GLY A 47 -11.12 10.45 -3.37
C GLY A 47 -9.91 11.29 -3.79
N ASN A 48 -9.03 11.49 -2.82
CA ASN A 48 -7.71 12.08 -3.03
C ASN A 48 -6.68 10.98 -3.31
N CYS A 49 -5.45 11.39 -3.61
CA CYS A 49 -4.33 10.46 -3.65
C CYS A 49 -4.15 9.75 -2.31
N ASP A 50 -3.93 8.42 -2.35
CA ASP A 50 -3.76 7.62 -1.15
C ASP A 50 -2.30 7.66 -0.66
N ILE A 51 -2.10 8.33 0.48
CA ILE A 51 -0.79 8.47 1.12
C ILE A 51 -0.25 7.12 1.62
N VAL A 52 -1.12 6.21 2.06
CA VAL A 52 -0.68 4.87 2.51
C VAL A 52 -0.12 4.09 1.33
N THR A 53 -0.82 4.08 0.19
CA THR A 53 -0.34 3.42 -1.02
C THR A 53 0.98 4.02 -1.51
N LEU A 54 1.11 5.35 -1.56
CA LEU A 54 2.36 6.00 -1.99
C LEU A 54 3.55 5.67 -1.08
N ALA A 55 3.36 5.77 0.24
CA ALA A 55 4.40 5.48 1.22
C ALA A 55 4.84 4.01 1.14
N MET A 56 3.88 3.09 1.05
CA MET A 56 4.18 1.67 0.94
C MET A 56 4.79 1.29 -0.42
N ASN A 57 4.46 2.01 -1.50
CA ASN A 57 5.13 1.84 -2.78
C ASN A 57 6.62 2.20 -2.67
N LEU A 58 6.98 3.31 -2.01
CA LEU A 58 8.38 3.65 -1.70
C LEU A 58 9.06 2.57 -0.84
N PHE A 59 8.41 2.18 0.26
CA PHE A 59 8.92 1.15 1.18
C PHE A 59 9.20 -0.16 0.45
N SER A 60 8.29 -0.62 -0.40
CA SER A 60 8.44 -1.85 -1.19
C SER A 60 9.63 -1.84 -2.17
N GLN A 61 10.12 -0.64 -2.52
CA GLN A 61 11.30 -0.46 -3.38
C GLN A 61 12.57 -0.12 -2.57
N GLY A 62 12.51 -0.22 -1.24
CA GLY A 62 13.64 0.04 -0.35
C GLY A 62 13.91 1.52 -0.07
N VAL A 63 12.95 2.40 -0.36
CA VAL A 63 13.03 3.84 -0.04
C VAL A 63 12.23 4.10 1.23
N ASP A 64 12.86 4.74 2.23
CA ASP A 64 12.18 5.16 3.46
C ASP A 64 11.11 6.22 3.13
N PRO A 65 9.82 5.97 3.40
CA PRO A 65 8.76 6.94 3.18
C PRO A 65 8.70 8.05 4.24
N GLU A 66 9.56 8.01 5.27
CA GLU A 66 9.55 8.92 6.43
C GLU A 66 8.21 8.92 7.20
N LEU A 67 7.43 7.84 7.06
CA LEU A 67 6.13 7.62 7.70
C LEU A 67 6.10 6.27 8.40
N ASP A 68 5.70 6.26 9.67
CA ASP A 68 5.51 5.04 10.43
C ASP A 68 4.17 4.38 10.06
N LEU A 69 4.25 3.28 9.30
CA LEU A 69 3.14 2.44 8.90
C LEU A 69 3.24 1.01 9.49
N GLY A 70 4.00 0.83 10.58
CA GLY A 70 4.26 -0.48 11.19
C GLY A 70 3.04 -1.18 11.79
N ASP A 71 1.91 -0.47 11.96
CA ASP A 71 0.63 -1.03 12.41
C ASP A 71 -0.51 -0.51 11.53
N LEU A 72 -0.51 -0.93 10.26
CA LEU A 72 -1.60 -0.63 9.31
C LEU A 72 -2.97 -1.08 9.82
N PRO A 73 -3.14 -2.23 10.51
CA PRO A 73 -4.43 -2.60 11.08
C PRO A 73 -4.98 -1.57 12.06
N ARG A 74 -4.14 -1.00 12.94
CA ARG A 74 -4.56 0.08 13.85
C ARG A 74 -4.89 1.35 13.08
N ILE A 75 -4.06 1.75 12.12
CA ILE A 75 -4.30 2.94 11.29
C ILE A 75 -5.64 2.81 10.55
N ARG A 76 -5.89 1.65 9.93
CA ARG A 76 -7.16 1.32 9.27
C ARG A 76 -8.34 1.46 10.22
N ARG A 77 -8.31 0.81 11.40
CA ARG A 77 -9.39 0.91 12.40
C ARG A 77 -9.65 2.36 12.82
N THR A 78 -8.60 3.15 13.01
CA THR A 78 -8.72 4.57 13.35
C THR A 78 -9.35 5.37 12.22
N VAL A 79 -8.93 5.18 10.97
CA VAL A 79 -9.52 5.89 9.83
C VAL A 79 -10.98 5.49 9.63
N GLU A 80 -11.31 4.20 9.64
CA GLU A 80 -12.70 3.73 9.52
C GLU A 80 -13.60 4.29 10.63
N ALA A 81 -13.09 4.38 11.87
CA ALA A 81 -13.83 4.95 12.99
C ALA A 81 -14.11 6.46 12.81
N LEU A 82 -13.15 7.20 12.26
CA LEU A 82 -13.25 8.65 12.06
C LEU A 82 -14.10 9.01 10.83
N THR A 83 -13.92 8.30 9.72
CA THR A 83 -14.60 8.59 8.45
C THR A 83 -15.96 7.92 8.34
N ARG A 84 -16.21 6.85 9.12
CA ARG A 84 -17.36 5.95 9.00
C ARG A 84 -17.48 5.30 7.63
N LEU A 85 -16.36 5.22 6.90
CA LEU A 85 -16.27 4.55 5.61
C LEU A 85 -15.35 3.35 5.75
N PRO A 86 -15.77 2.16 5.29
CA PRO A 86 -14.92 0.97 5.33
C PRO A 86 -13.78 1.09 4.32
N ILE A 87 -12.61 0.57 4.67
CA ILE A 87 -11.53 0.39 3.70
C ILE A 87 -11.79 -0.89 2.91
N HIS A 88 -11.68 -0.81 1.59
CA HIS A 88 -12.01 -1.92 0.71
C HIS A 88 -11.10 -3.14 0.96
N GLU A 89 -11.66 -4.35 0.85
CA GLU A 89 -10.94 -5.61 1.12
C GLU A 89 -9.69 -5.83 0.24
N ARG A 90 -9.64 -5.16 -0.91
CA ARG A 90 -8.52 -5.19 -1.87
C ARG A 90 -7.75 -3.87 -1.94
N HIS A 91 -7.97 -2.97 -1.00
CA HIS A 91 -7.22 -1.72 -0.93
C HIS A 91 -5.74 -2.04 -0.73
N PRO A 92 -4.80 -1.50 -1.52
CA PRO A 92 -3.39 -1.85 -1.43
C PRO A 92 -2.86 -1.80 0.00
N TYR A 93 -2.07 -2.82 0.37
CA TYR A 93 -1.39 -2.97 1.67
C TYR A 93 -2.28 -3.19 2.92
N ALA A 94 -3.48 -2.62 2.98
CA ALA A 94 -4.32 -2.62 4.18
C ALA A 94 -5.65 -3.41 4.06
N GLY A 95 -6.03 -3.80 2.84
CA GLY A 95 -7.23 -4.61 2.60
C GLY A 95 -7.10 -6.03 3.16
N ASP A 96 -8.20 -6.62 3.62
CA ASP A 96 -8.18 -7.94 4.26
C ASP A 96 -7.64 -9.07 3.36
N LEU A 97 -7.74 -8.92 2.05
CA LEU A 97 -7.38 -9.95 1.08
C LEU A 97 -5.97 -9.79 0.51
N VAL A 98 -5.24 -8.72 0.84
CA VAL A 98 -3.97 -8.39 0.15
C VAL A 98 -2.83 -9.33 0.49
N PHE A 99 -2.84 -9.93 1.68
CA PHE A 99 -1.85 -10.93 2.12
C PHE A 99 -2.44 -12.35 2.15
N ALA A 100 -3.55 -12.58 1.42
CA ALA A 100 -4.20 -13.88 1.36
C ALA A 100 -3.91 -14.60 0.04
N ALA A 101 -3.56 -15.88 0.11
CA ALA A 101 -3.44 -16.74 -1.06
C ALA A 101 -4.56 -17.78 -1.08
N PHE A 102 -5.31 -17.80 -2.19
CA PHE A 102 -6.42 -18.74 -2.42
C PHE A 102 -6.03 -19.96 -3.26
N SER A 103 -4.95 -19.86 -4.04
CA SER A 103 -4.47 -20.95 -4.89
C SER A 103 -3.46 -21.81 -4.14
N GLY A 104 -3.64 -23.13 -4.16
CA GLY A 104 -2.68 -24.08 -3.58
C GLY A 104 -1.28 -23.95 -4.18
N SER A 105 -1.15 -23.55 -5.46
CA SER A 105 0.16 -23.29 -6.08
C SER A 105 0.82 -22.00 -5.55
N HIS A 106 0.04 -20.97 -5.26
CA HIS A 106 0.55 -19.73 -4.66
C HIS A 106 0.94 -19.97 -3.19
N GLN A 107 0.16 -20.79 -2.47
CA GLN A 107 0.47 -21.22 -1.11
C GLN A 107 1.79 -22.00 -1.06
N ASP A 108 1.95 -23.05 -1.88
CA ASP A 108 3.19 -23.85 -1.92
C ASP A 108 4.42 -22.98 -2.26
N ALA A 109 4.29 -22.04 -3.21
CA ALA A 109 5.37 -21.13 -3.56
C ALA A 109 5.72 -20.15 -2.41
N ALA A 110 4.73 -19.49 -1.81
CA ALA A 110 4.94 -18.53 -0.74
C ALA A 110 5.51 -19.19 0.53
N ILE A 111 4.94 -20.32 0.96
CA ILE A 111 5.31 -21.02 2.22
C ILE A 111 6.60 -21.82 2.05
N ARG A 112 6.64 -22.69 1.03
CA ARG A 112 7.63 -23.76 0.93
C ARG A 112 8.93 -23.30 0.27
N LYS A 113 8.86 -22.24 -0.56
CA LYS A 113 10.02 -21.70 -1.27
C LYS A 113 10.45 -20.33 -0.76
N GLY A 114 9.49 -19.45 -0.46
CA GLY A 114 9.76 -18.11 0.06
C GLY A 114 10.02 -18.11 1.57
N MET A 115 8.97 -18.18 2.38
CA MET A 115 9.03 -17.96 3.83
C MET A 115 10.01 -18.89 4.58
N ALA A 116 10.16 -20.15 4.15
CA ALA A 116 11.13 -21.09 4.74
C ALA A 116 12.61 -20.73 4.48
N ARG A 117 12.89 -19.80 3.58
CA ARG A 117 14.23 -19.37 3.15
C ARG A 117 14.44 -17.86 3.25
N VAL A 118 13.50 -17.14 3.86
CA VAL A 118 13.56 -15.67 3.96
C VAL A 118 14.79 -15.24 4.75
N ASP A 119 15.63 -14.46 4.09
CA ASP A 119 16.56 -13.57 4.73
C ASP A 119 15.80 -12.27 5.08
N ARG A 120 15.83 -11.86 6.35
CA ARG A 120 15.15 -10.63 6.76
C ARG A 120 15.78 -9.38 6.14
N ASP A 121 17.04 -9.48 5.72
CA ASP A 121 17.74 -8.37 5.07
C ASP A 121 17.31 -8.20 3.61
N ARG A 122 16.65 -9.21 3.01
CA ARG A 122 16.19 -9.18 1.62
C ARG A 122 14.93 -10.01 1.43
N TRP A 123 13.77 -9.35 1.48
CA TRP A 123 12.47 -9.99 1.27
C TRP A 123 12.33 -10.52 -0.17
N GLU A 124 12.37 -11.85 -0.33
CA GLU A 124 12.18 -12.53 -1.61
C GLU A 124 11.14 -13.66 -1.52
N VAL A 125 9.91 -13.31 -1.12
CA VAL A 125 8.79 -14.27 -1.09
C VAL A 125 7.94 -14.12 -2.36
N PRO A 126 7.78 -15.18 -3.17
CA PRO A 126 6.91 -15.13 -4.34
C PRO A 126 5.50 -14.69 -3.97
N TYR A 127 4.92 -13.80 -4.78
CA TYR A 127 3.55 -13.27 -4.65
C TYR A 127 3.28 -12.35 -3.46
N LEU A 128 4.27 -12.08 -2.60
CA LEU A 128 4.16 -11.10 -1.52
C LEU A 128 5.17 -9.97 -1.75
N PRO A 129 4.74 -8.74 -2.05
CA PRO A 129 5.65 -7.64 -2.35
C PRO A 129 6.43 -7.14 -1.13
N ILE A 130 5.92 -7.37 0.07
CA ILE A 130 6.51 -6.99 1.36
C ILE A 130 6.24 -8.09 2.40
N ASP A 131 6.98 -8.10 3.51
CA ASP A 131 6.63 -8.91 4.68
C ASP A 131 5.33 -8.34 5.30
N PRO A 132 4.24 -9.12 5.44
CA PRO A 132 3.07 -8.67 6.16
C PRO A 132 3.40 -8.22 7.60
N GLY A 133 4.44 -8.77 8.21
CA GLY A 133 4.91 -8.39 9.54
C GLY A 133 5.42 -6.95 9.63
N ASP A 134 5.97 -6.40 8.55
CA ASP A 134 6.50 -5.02 8.50
C ASP A 134 5.39 -3.97 8.66
N VAL A 135 4.14 -4.36 8.41
CA VAL A 135 2.96 -3.50 8.54
C VAL A 135 2.01 -3.95 9.65
N GLY A 136 2.45 -4.86 10.52
CA GLY A 136 1.66 -5.38 11.64
C GLY A 136 0.54 -6.34 11.21
N SER A 137 0.65 -6.92 10.01
CA SER A 137 -0.27 -7.90 9.45
C SER A 137 0.34 -9.30 9.44
N SER A 138 -0.40 -10.27 8.90
CA SER A 138 0.03 -11.67 8.79
C SER A 138 -0.47 -12.29 7.50
N TYR A 139 0.36 -13.14 6.88
CA TYR A 139 -0.06 -13.94 5.74
C TYR A 139 -1.18 -14.93 6.13
N ARG A 140 -2.19 -15.07 5.26
CA ARG A 140 -3.34 -15.95 5.49
C ARG A 140 -3.51 -16.96 4.35
N GLU A 141 -3.43 -18.24 4.68
CA GLU A 141 -3.85 -19.31 3.80
C GLU A 141 -5.37 -19.49 3.89
N MET A 142 -6.07 -19.30 2.76
CA MET A 142 -7.50 -19.62 2.71
C MET A 142 -7.71 -21.00 2.08
N LEU A 143 -8.11 -21.96 2.91
CA LEU A 143 -8.58 -23.26 2.45
C LEU A 143 -10.02 -23.12 1.93
N ARG A 144 -10.23 -23.43 0.65
CA ARG A 144 -11.59 -23.64 0.13
C ARG A 144 -12.12 -24.96 0.67
N VAL A 145 -13.00 -24.90 1.68
CA VAL A 145 -13.83 -26.06 2.04
C VAL A 145 -14.91 -26.18 0.98
N SER A 146 -14.73 -27.07 0.00
CA SER A 146 -15.83 -27.49 -0.87
C SER A 146 -16.72 -28.45 -0.08
N SER A 147 -17.95 -28.05 0.24
CA SER A 147 -18.97 -29.01 0.68
C SER A 147 -19.21 -30.01 -0.45
N ARG A 148 -18.90 -31.29 -0.19
CA ARG A 148 -19.38 -32.42 -1.00
C ARG A 148 -20.66 -32.96 -0.40
#